data_AF-A0A5D0NV15-F1
#
_entry.id   AF-A0A5D0NV15-F1
#
_cell.length_a   1.000
_cell.length_b   1.000
_cell.length_c   1.000
_cell.angle_alpha   90.00
_cell.angle_beta   90.00
_cell.angle_gamma   90.00
#
_symmetry.space_group_name_H-M   'P 1'
#
loop_
_entity.id
_entity.type
_entity.pdbx_description
1 polymer ?
#
loop_
_entity_poly.entity_id
_entity_poly.type
_entity_poly.pdbx_seq_one_letter_code
_entity_poly.pdbx_strand_id
1 'polypeptide(L)'
;MGIDKFRKDDFIDESDPLPAVGPPRGRWAEPYQAHENGLWTVHLRNPESIRMRDSRLVATLTAGDLFTLGGLMAEQDALARESGW
;
A
#
# COMPACT_ATOMS: atom_id res chain seq x y z
N MET A 1 -20.19 34.07 -3.06
CA MET A 1 -21.02 32.85 -2.93
C MET A 1 -20.23 31.71 -3.54
N GLY A 2 -19.78 30.64 -2.88
CA GLY A 2 -19.84 30.15 -1.51
C GLY A 2 -19.31 28.72 -1.59
N ILE A 3 -18.13 28.44 -1.02
CA ILE A 3 -17.64 27.08 -0.79
C ILE A 3 -17.23 26.99 0.67
N ASP A 4 -18.25 27.00 1.51
CA ASP A 4 -18.17 26.80 2.94
C ASP A 4 -18.80 25.44 3.23
N LYS A 5 -17.99 24.36 3.21
CA LYS A 5 -18.25 23.06 3.87
C LYS A 5 -16.94 22.29 4.11
N PHE A 6 -15.98 22.90 4.80
CA PHE A 6 -15.12 22.10 5.67
C PHE A 6 -15.92 21.90 6.95
N ARG A 7 -16.39 20.67 7.20
CA ARG A 7 -17.12 20.37 8.42
C ARG A 7 -16.19 20.62 9.60
N LYS A 8 -16.73 21.31 10.60
CA LYS A 8 -16.05 21.73 11.83
C LYS A 8 -15.69 20.55 12.76
N ASP A 9 -15.88 19.32 12.30
CA ASP A 9 -15.59 18.07 13.00
C ASP A 9 -14.30 17.37 12.49
N ASP A 10 -13.63 17.90 11.46
CA ASP A 10 -12.31 17.43 11.02
C ASP A 10 -11.17 18.09 11.83
N PHE A 11 -11.38 18.27 13.14
CA PHE A 11 -10.34 18.77 14.04
C PHE A 11 -9.46 17.58 14.42
N ILE A 12 -8.30 17.45 13.77
CA ILE A 12 -7.26 16.52 14.20
C ILE A 12 -6.81 17.02 15.57
N ASP A 13 -7.19 16.31 16.64
CA ASP A 13 -6.76 16.59 17.99
C ASP A 13 -5.26 16.26 18.09
N GLU A 14 -4.43 17.24 18.45
CA GLU A 14 -2.98 17.06 18.62
C GLU A 14 -2.61 16.08 19.74
N SER A 15 -3.57 15.76 20.62
CA SER A 15 -3.43 14.75 21.68
C SER A 15 -3.91 13.36 21.26
N ASP A 16 -4.52 13.22 20.07
CA ASP A 16 -4.84 11.91 19.51
C ASP A 16 -3.52 11.17 19.29
N PRO A 17 -3.29 10.03 19.95
CA PRO A 17 -2.04 9.31 19.80
C PRO A 17 -1.88 8.99 18.32
N LEU A 18 -0.90 9.65 17.68
CA LEU A 18 -0.47 9.33 16.32
C LEU A 18 -0.43 7.80 16.23
N PRO A 19 -1.17 7.16 15.31
CA PRO A 19 -1.19 5.71 15.21
C PRO A 19 0.27 5.29 15.23
N ALA A 20 0.68 4.47 16.20
CA ALA A 20 2.08 4.24 16.48
C ALA A 20 2.77 3.70 15.22
N VAL A 21 3.34 4.60 14.41
CA VAL A 21 3.92 4.25 13.12
C VAL A 21 5.30 3.72 13.44
N GLY A 22 5.34 2.47 13.91
CA GLY A 22 6.57 1.70 13.92
C GLY A 22 7.19 1.73 12.52
N PRO A 23 8.52 1.62 12.41
CA PRO A 23 9.16 1.58 11.10
C PRO A 23 8.48 0.48 10.27
N PRO A 24 8.09 0.79 9.03
CA PRO A 24 7.32 -0.15 8.23
C PRO A 24 8.10 -1.45 8.05
N ARG A 25 7.47 -2.58 8.39
CA ARG A 25 8.06 -3.90 8.17
C ARG A 25 7.88 -4.27 6.70
N GLY A 26 8.94 -4.15 5.92
CA GLY A 26 8.99 -4.61 4.53
C GLY A 26 8.56 -3.56 3.50
N ARG A 27 8.54 -4.00 2.24
CA ARG A 27 8.38 -3.14 1.05
C ARG A 27 6.92 -2.79 0.73
N TRP A 28 6.00 -3.63 1.21
CA TRP A 28 4.58 -3.54 0.94
C TRP A 28 3.87 -2.68 1.98
N ALA A 29 2.85 -1.94 1.54
CA ALA A 29 1.89 -1.30 2.41
C ALA A 29 1.00 -2.34 3.10
N GLU A 30 0.08 -1.88 3.95
CA GLU A 30 -0.92 -2.77 4.53
C GLU A 30 -1.91 -3.22 3.43
N PRO A 31 -2.18 -4.53 3.29
CA PRO A 31 -3.22 -5.02 2.39
C PRO A 31 -4.61 -4.53 2.81
N TYR A 32 -5.45 -4.23 1.83
CA TYR A 32 -6.84 -3.81 2.06
C TYR A 32 -7.77 -4.42 1.02
N GLN A 33 -9.06 -4.52 1.35
CA GLN A 33 -10.08 -4.94 0.38
C GLN A 33 -10.64 -3.72 -0.35
N ALA A 34 -10.49 -3.69 -1.67
CA ALA A 34 -10.98 -2.58 -2.49
C ALA A 34 -12.51 -2.65 -2.62
N HIS A 35 -13.18 -1.55 -2.27
CA HIS A 35 -14.64 -1.51 -2.17
C HIS A 35 -15.34 -1.65 -3.53
N GLU A 36 -14.68 -1.28 -4.62
CA GLU A 36 -15.25 -1.28 -5.98
C GLU A 36 -15.30 -2.67 -6.61
N ASN A 37 -14.36 -3.56 -6.28
CA ASN A 37 -14.23 -4.87 -6.92
C ASN A 37 -14.17 -6.04 -5.93
N GLY A 38 -14.16 -5.76 -4.61
CA GLY A 38 -14.08 -6.77 -3.56
C GLY A 38 -12.74 -7.50 -3.47
N LEU A 39 -11.73 -7.11 -4.25
CA LEU A 39 -10.43 -7.77 -4.29
C LEU A 39 -9.51 -7.25 -3.20
N TRP A 40 -8.71 -8.15 -2.65
CA TRP A 40 -7.59 -7.80 -1.79
C TRP A 40 -6.49 -7.16 -2.63
N THR A 41 -6.06 -5.98 -2.21
CA THR A 41 -5.10 -5.12 -2.92
C THR A 41 -3.98 -4.74 -1.98
N VAL A 42 -2.75 -4.72 -2.48
CA VAL A 42 -1.59 -4.13 -1.78
C VAL A 42 -0.76 -3.31 -2.74
N HIS A 43 -0.22 -2.21 -2.24
CA HIS A 43 0.69 -1.34 -2.97
C HIS A 43 2.10 -1.45 -2.42
N LEU A 44 3.07 -1.22 -3.29
CA LEU A 44 4.43 -0.98 -2.86
C LEU A 44 4.53 0.39 -2.18
N ARG A 45 5.28 0.48 -1.07
CA ARG A 45 5.47 1.76 -0.34
C ARG A 45 6.25 2.79 -1.14
N ASN A 46 7.16 2.36 -2.02
CA ASN A 46 7.95 3.26 -2.86
C ASN A 46 7.87 2.83 -4.34
N PRO A 47 6.76 3.13 -5.03
CA PRO A 47 6.53 2.66 -6.40
C PRO A 47 7.51 3.27 -7.41
N GLU A 48 8.02 4.48 -7.18
CA GLU A 48 9.00 5.13 -8.07
C GLU A 48 10.33 4.36 -8.14
N SER A 49 10.67 3.61 -7.09
CA SER A 49 11.89 2.79 -7.07
C SER A 49 11.88 1.61 -8.05
N ILE A 50 10.70 1.19 -8.53
CA ILE A 50 10.56 0.13 -9.55
C ILE A 50 10.90 0.66 -10.95
N ARG A 51 10.47 1.88 -11.29
CA ARG A 51 10.48 2.42 -12.66
C ARG A 51 11.86 2.47 -13.32
N MET A 52 12.93 2.44 -12.53
CA MET A 52 14.30 2.54 -13.01
C MET A 52 15.07 1.21 -13.04
N ARG A 53 14.50 0.10 -12.51
CA ARG A 53 15.30 -1.12 -12.25
C ARG A 53 14.88 -2.36 -12.99
N ASP A 54 13.61 -2.78 -12.92
CA ASP A 54 13.16 -4.01 -13.57
C ASP A 54 11.68 -3.93 -13.95
N SER A 55 11.39 -4.12 -15.25
CA SER A 55 10.03 -4.11 -15.81
C SER A 55 9.13 -5.25 -15.32
N ARG A 56 9.69 -6.29 -14.68
CA ARG A 56 8.94 -7.42 -14.14
C ARG A 56 8.36 -7.15 -12.75
N LEU A 57 8.84 -6.10 -12.08
CA LEU A 57 8.33 -5.72 -10.77
C LEU A 57 7.06 -4.88 -10.92
N VAL A 58 6.05 -5.18 -10.11
CA VAL A 58 4.79 -4.44 -10.10
C VAL A 58 4.58 -3.69 -8.80
N ALA A 59 4.07 -2.46 -8.92
CA ALA A 59 3.80 -1.59 -7.79
C ALA A 59 2.48 -1.91 -7.06
N THR A 60 1.62 -2.74 -7.65
CA THR A 60 0.30 -3.07 -7.11
C THR A 60 -0.01 -4.53 -7.43
N LEU A 61 -0.50 -5.25 -6.42
CA LEU A 61 -0.97 -6.62 -6.53
C LEU A 61 -2.43 -6.68 -6.10
N THR A 62 -3.23 -7.49 -6.81
CA THR A 62 -4.63 -7.75 -6.48
C THR A 62 -4.92 -9.24 -6.54
N ALA A 63 -5.75 -9.74 -5.60
CA ALA A 63 -6.15 -11.13 -5.53
C ALA A 63 -7.56 -11.29 -4.92
N GLY A 64 -8.18 -12.45 -5.10
CA GLY A 64 -9.48 -12.76 -4.52
C GLY A 64 -9.46 -12.95 -2.99
N ASP A 65 -8.30 -13.30 -2.43
CA ASP A 65 -8.13 -13.60 -1.01
C ASP A 65 -6.71 -13.23 -0.52
N LEU A 66 -6.54 -13.11 0.80
CA LEU A 66 -5.28 -12.73 1.44
C LEU A 66 -4.17 -13.77 1.26
N PHE A 67 -4.50 -15.06 1.16
CA PHE A 67 -3.51 -16.13 1.02
C PHE A 67 -2.85 -16.05 -0.36
N THR A 68 -3.67 -15.93 -1.41
CA THR A 68 -3.22 -15.71 -2.79
C THR A 68 -2.43 -14.40 -2.90
N LEU A 69 -2.90 -13.32 -2.26
CA LEU A 69 -2.17 -12.05 -2.23
C LEU A 69 -0.78 -12.20 -1.59
N GLY A 70 -0.68 -12.91 -0.47
CA GLY A 70 0.59 -13.18 0.20
C GLY A 70 1.55 -14.00 -0.68
N GLY A 71 1.03 -14.95 -1.45
CA GLY A 71 1.81 -15.70 -2.45
C GLY A 71 2.42 -14.79 -3.53
N LEU A 72 1.59 -13.89 -4.10
CA LEU A 72 2.05 -12.93 -5.10
C LEU A 72 3.08 -11.94 -4.54
N MET A 73 2.90 -11.49 -3.29
CA MET A 73 3.88 -10.65 -2.60
C MET A 73 5.23 -11.36 -2.44
N ALA A 74 5.22 -12.65 -2.08
CA ALA A 74 6.44 -13.45 -1.94
C ALA A 74 7.14 -13.69 -3.28
N GLU A 75 6.38 -13.93 -4.36
CA GLU A 75 6.92 -14.09 -5.71
C GLU A 75 7.57 -12.80 -6.22
N GLN A 76 6.88 -11.67 -6.07
CA GLN A 76 7.47 -10.35 -6.35
C GLN A 76 8.69 -10.08 -5.48
N ASP A 77 8.67 -10.55 -4.23
CA ASP A 77 9.81 -10.38 -3.36
C ASP A 77 11.04 -11.20 -3.79
N ALA A 78 10.83 -12.40 -4.36
CA ALA A 78 11.88 -13.22 -4.94
C ALA A 78 12.44 -12.58 -6.21
N LEU A 79 11.58 -12.11 -7.12
CA LEU A 79 12.00 -11.40 -8.33
C LEU A 79 12.84 -10.17 -7.99
N ALA A 80 12.43 -9.40 -6.99
CA ALA A 80 13.19 -8.23 -6.54
C ALA A 80 14.60 -8.60 -6.06
N ARG A 81 14.76 -9.70 -5.32
CA ARG A 81 16.06 -10.19 -4.86
C ARG A 81 16.96 -10.59 -6.03
N GLU A 82 16.41 -11.26 -7.04
CA GLU A 82 17.15 -11.63 -8.26
C GLU A 82 17.64 -10.40 -9.04
N SER A 83 16.83 -9.34 -9.06
CA SER A 83 17.13 -8.10 -9.77
C SER A 83 18.01 -7.13 -8.96
N GLY A 84 18.45 -7.52 -7.76
CA GLY A 84 19.28 -6.69 -6.89
C GLY A 84 18.54 -5.48 -6.29
N TRP A 85 17.23 -5.60 -6.07
CA TRP A 85 16.36 -4.58 -5.47
C TRP A 85 16.00 -4.87 -4.01
#